data_AF-A0A368FUR9-F1
#
_entry.id   AF-A0A368FUR9-F1
#
_cell.length_a   1.000
_cell.length_b   1.000
_cell.length_c   1.000
_cell.angle_alpha   90.00
_cell.angle_beta   90.00
_cell.angle_gamma   90.00
#
_symmetry.space_group_name_H-M   'P 1'
#
loop_
_entity.id
_entity.type
_entity.pdbx_description
1 polymer ?
#
loop_
_entity_poly.entity_id
_entity_poly.type
_entity_poly.pdbx_seq_one_letter_code
_entity_poly.pdbx_strand_id
1 'polypeptide(L)' 'MALTHSKSDPENAEDFYRKAEEYWSNASRDIDGMLGGFAHLHTPDIRASKTFIKKLKAKV' A
#
# COMPACT_ATOMS: atom_id res chain seq x y z
N MET A 1 -20.50 -9.38 -23.56
CA MET A 1 -19.07 -9.33 -23.23
C MET A 1 -18.88 -8.26 -22.18
N ALA A 2 -18.44 -8.62 -20.97
CA ALA A 2 -18.24 -7.65 -19.90
C ALA A 2 -17.01 -6.77 -20.21
N LEU A 3 -17.12 -5.47 -19.98
CA LEU A 3 -16.04 -4.49 -20.19
C LEU A 3 -14.78 -4.91 -19.43
N THR A 4 -13.70 -5.13 -20.18
CA THR A 4 -12.41 -5.68 -19.74
C THR A 4 -11.47 -4.62 -19.14
N HIS A 5 -12.01 -3.63 -18.43
CA HIS A 5 -11.20 -2.66 -17.69
C HIS A 5 -11.78 -2.50 -16.29
N SER A 6 -10.99 -2.86 -15.29
CA SER A 6 -11.29 -2.51 -13.91
C SER A 6 -11.27 -0.99 -13.78
N LYS A 7 -12.14 -0.43 -12.93
CA LYS A 7 -12.12 1.01 -12.58
C LYS A 7 -10.77 1.47 -12.00
N SER A 8 -9.93 0.53 -11.60
CA SER A 8 -8.59 0.75 -11.06
C SER A 8 -7.48 0.66 -12.11
N ASP A 9 -7.78 0.31 -13.36
CA ASP A 9 -6.78 0.21 -14.42
C ASP A 9 -6.42 1.63 -14.88
N PRO A 10 -5.15 2.04 -14.77
CA PRO A 10 -4.72 3.35 -15.23
C PRO A 10 -4.87 3.44 -16.75
N GLU A 11 -5.44 4.55 -17.24
CA GLU A 11 -5.58 4.81 -18.69
C GLU A 11 -4.22 4.79 -19.42
N ASN A 12 -3.17 5.21 -18.73
CA ASN A 12 -1.78 5.09 -19.16
C ASN A 12 -0.94 4.44 -18.05
N ALA A 13 -0.76 3.12 -18.15
CA ALA A 13 -0.01 2.35 -17.17
C ALA A 13 1.46 2.79 -17.07
N GLU A 14 2.12 3.10 -18.18
CA GLU A 14 3.53 3.51 -18.19
C GLU A 14 3.75 4.81 -17.42
N ASP A 15 2.93 5.83 -17.70
CA ASP A 15 3.01 7.12 -17.01
C ASP A 15 2.64 7.01 -15.53
N PHE A 16 1.66 6.17 -15.20
CA PHE A 16 1.26 5.89 -13.82
C PHE A 16 2.41 5.29 -13.01
N TYR A 17 3.06 4.24 -13.52
CA TYR A 17 4.18 3.60 -12.82
C TYR A 17 5.42 4.50 -12.76
N ARG A 18 5.74 5.22 -13.84
CA ARG A 18 6.86 6.19 -13.85
C ARG A 18 6.69 7.27 -12.77
N LYS A 19 5.49 7.86 -12.66
CA LYS A 19 5.20 8.87 -11.62
C LYS A 19 5.29 8.30 -10.21
N ALA A 20 4.83 7.07 -10.01
CA ALA A 20 4.92 6.40 -8.72
C ALA A 20 6.38 6.15 -8.31
N GLU A 21 7.22 5.71 -9.25
CA GLU A 21 8.65 5.52 -9.02
C GLU A 21 9.36 6.83 -8.67
N GLU A 22 9.11 7.89 -9.45
CA GLU A 22 9.67 9.23 -9.19
C GLU A 22 9.27 9.75 -7.81
N TYR A 23 8.01 9.54 -7.39
CA TYR A 23 7.54 9.92 -6.08
C TYR A 23 8.29 9.17 -4.96
N TRP A 24 8.31 7.84 -5.00
CA TRP A 24 8.94 7.03 -3.97
C TRP A 24 10.46 7.17 -3.91
N SER A 25 11.10 7.52 -5.03
CA SER A 25 12.53 7.83 -5.09
C SER A 25 12.91 9.09 -4.30
N ASN A 26 11.96 10.02 -4.14
CA ASN A 26 12.16 11.29 -3.42
C ASN A 26 11.56 11.29 -2.01
N ALA A 27 10.77 10.29 -1.64
CA ALA A 27 10.19 10.17 -0.31
C ALA A 27 11.27 9.92 0.77
N SER A 28 11.04 10.39 2.00
CA SER A 28 11.96 10.13 3.11
C SER A 28 12.02 8.64 3.44
N ARG A 29 13.20 8.17 3.82
CA ARG A 29 13.49 6.76 4.11
C ARG A 29 13.27 6.42 5.58
N ASP A 30 12.20 6.94 6.17
CA ASP A 30 11.82 6.79 7.58
C ASP A 30 10.36 6.36 7.72
N ILE A 31 9.91 6.13 8.95
CA ILE A 31 8.53 5.68 9.24
C ILE A 31 7.51 6.71 8.73
N ASP A 32 7.83 8.00 8.81
CA ASP A 32 6.94 9.07 8.39
C ASP A 32 6.79 9.13 6.87
N GLY A 33 7.87 8.96 6.11
CA GLY A 33 7.85 8.85 4.66
C GLY A 33 7.11 7.61 4.17
N MET A 34 7.33 6.47 4.82
CA MET A 34 6.61 5.23 4.50
C MET A 34 5.10 5.33 4.78
N LEU A 35 4.72 6.11 5.79
CA LEU A 35 3.33 6.29 6.19
C LEU A 35 2.74 7.63 5.74
N GLY A 36 3.43 8.41 4.91
CA GLY A 36 2.95 9.69 4.38
C GLY A 36 2.53 10.71 5.44
N GLY A 37 3.27 10.82 6.55
CA GLY A 37 2.93 11.72 7.67
C GLY A 37 2.12 11.06 8.80
N PHE A 38 1.78 9.78 8.67
CA PHE A 38 0.95 9.05 9.63
C PHE A 38 1.76 8.12 10.54
N ALA A 39 2.98 8.51 10.93
CA ALA A 39 3.85 7.68 11.77
C ALA A 39 3.19 7.14 13.06
N HIS A 40 2.26 7.90 13.65
CA HIS A 40 1.50 7.51 14.84
C HIS A 40 0.63 6.26 14.64
N LEU A 41 0.27 5.92 13.39
CA LEU A 41 -0.50 4.73 13.05
C LEU A 41 0.36 3.46 12.94
N HIS A 42 1.69 3.56 12.95
CA HIS A 42 2.60 2.42 12.83
C HIS A 42 2.30 1.31 13.85
N THR A 43 2.16 1.69 15.12
CA THR A 43 1.92 0.72 16.21
C THR A 43 0.55 0.03 16.13
N PRO A 44 -0.58 0.75 15.98
CA PRO A 44 -1.88 0.10 15.85
C PRO A 44 -2.00 -0.76 14.59
N ASP A 45 -1.44 -0.32 13.45
CA ASP A 45 -1.44 -1.09 12.19
C ASP A 45 -0.74 -2.44 12.33
N ILE A 46 0.50 -2.44 12.87
CA ILE A 46 1.26 -3.68 13.12
C ILE A 46 0.52 -4.61 14.09
N ARG A 47 -0.12 -4.07 15.13
CA ARG A 47 -0.86 -4.87 16.11
C ARG A 47 -2.08 -5.55 15.49
N ALA A 48 -2.84 -4.82 14.67
CA ALA A 48 -3.99 -5.34 13.96
C ALA A 48 -3.57 -6.44 12.98
N SER A 49 -2.55 -6.17 12.16
CA SER A 49 -1.99 -7.12 11.19
C SER A 49 -1.50 -8.41 11.86
N LYS A 50 -0.74 -8.32 12.97
CA LYS A 50 -0.32 -9.49 13.74
C LYS A 50 -1.50 -10.31 14.26
N THR A 51 -2.53 -9.64 14.78
CA THR A 51 -3.75 -10.30 15.29
C THR A 51 -4.49 -11.01 14.17
N PHE A 52 -4.63 -10.36 13.02
CA PHE A 52 -5.30 -10.91 11.84
C PHE A 52 -4.59 -12.17 11.33
N ILE A 53 -3.27 -12.10 11.13
CA ILE A 53 -2.47 -13.24 10.66
C ILE A 53 -2.55 -14.42 11.64
N LYS A 54 -2.47 -14.15 12.96
CA LYS A 54 -2.63 -15.18 13.99
C LYS A 54 -3.98 -15.90 13.89
N LYS A 55 -5.07 -15.15 13.68
CA LYS A 55 -6.42 -15.72 13.51
C LYS A 55 -6.51 -16.60 12.25
N LEU A 56 -5.90 -16.20 11.14
CA LEU A 56 -5.86 -17.02 9.93
C LEU A 56 -5.08 -18.31 10.15
N LYS A 57 -3.92 -18.23 10.81
CA LYS A 57 -3.08 -19.41 11.12
C LYS A 57 -3.73 -20.38 12.10
N ALA A 58 -4.54 -19.89 13.04
CA ALA A 58 -5.23 -20.72 14.02
C ALA A 58 -6.48 -21.43 13.46
N LYS A 59 -6.89 -21.12 12.22
CA LYS A 59 -8.00 -21.79 11.51
C LYS A 59 -7.51 -22.89 10.55
N VAL A 60 -6.22 -23.22 10.60
CA VAL A 60 -5.59 -24.36 9.89
C VAL A 60 -5.50 -25.54 10.83
#